data_AF-A0A7Y3K5W7-F1
#
_entry.id   AF-A0A7Y3K5W7-F1
#
_cell.length_a   1.000
_cell.length_b   1.000
_cell.length_c   1.000
_cell.angle_alpha   90.00
_cell.angle_beta   90.00
_cell.angle_gamma   90.00
#
_symmetry.space_group_name_H-M   'P 1'
#
loop_
_entity.id
_entity.type
_entity.pdbx_description
1 polymer ?
#
loop_
_entity_poly.entity_id
_entity_poly.type
_entity_poly.pdbx_seq_one_letter_code
_entity_poly.pdbx_strand_id
1 'polypeptide(L)'
;GMHFKRGGYVVSSRLFAESLFVERGVEWITGAHVQKVEAGKAFYETLDGESHELAFDFAMLLPPFTGTGMKAFDRAGQDITAELFMPNGFMKVDADYSKKDYAQWKAADWPKTYRNPKYANIFAVGIAFAPPHAITPPRVSTKGTPISPAPPRTGMPSAIIGRVVANNIADLVLGRTQHQPKTASMASLGAACVASTGANWWSGTAASMTMYPIVPDFERFPEYGRDLKFTFGDIGSAGHWIKKILHYMFIYKAKALPMWWIIPE
;
A
#
# COMPACT_ATOMS: atom_id res chain seq x y z
N GLY A 1 -4.72 10.35 -8.92
CA GLY A 1 -5.50 9.50 -7.98
C GLY A 1 -6.09 8.33 -8.72
N MET A 2 -6.95 7.55 -8.09
CA MET A 2 -7.72 6.47 -8.74
C MET A 2 -8.95 7.05 -9.46
N HIS A 3 -9.27 6.53 -10.64
CA HIS A 3 -10.49 6.81 -11.40
C HIS A 3 -11.25 5.51 -11.60
N PHE A 4 -12.59 5.55 -11.50
CA PHE A 4 -13.44 4.37 -11.65
C PHE A 4 -14.79 4.71 -12.24
N LYS A 5 -15.46 3.72 -12.82
CA LYS A 5 -16.82 3.87 -13.35
C LYS A 5 -17.86 3.77 -12.23
N ARG A 6 -18.78 4.73 -12.16
CA ARG A 6 -19.97 4.72 -11.29
C ARG A 6 -21.13 5.39 -12.00
N GLY A 7 -22.27 4.72 -12.10
CA GLY A 7 -23.50 5.29 -12.69
C GLY A 7 -23.35 5.76 -14.15
N GLY A 8 -22.47 5.12 -14.94
CA GLY A 8 -22.20 5.50 -16.33
C GLY A 8 -21.10 6.55 -16.53
N TYR A 9 -20.58 7.15 -15.46
CA TYR A 9 -19.54 8.18 -15.51
C TYR A 9 -18.22 7.70 -14.91
N VAL A 10 -17.11 8.29 -15.35
CA VAL A 10 -15.80 8.11 -14.72
C VAL A 10 -15.65 9.14 -13.60
N VAL A 11 -15.48 8.66 -12.38
CA VAL A 11 -15.38 9.49 -11.17
C VAL A 11 -14.00 9.34 -10.55
N SER A 12 -13.45 10.43 -10.03
CA SER A 12 -12.20 10.40 -9.27
C SER A 12 -12.44 9.98 -7.82
N SER A 13 -11.50 9.21 -7.26
CA SER A 13 -11.46 8.88 -5.82
C SER A 13 -11.47 10.11 -4.90
N ARG A 14 -10.99 11.26 -5.39
CA ARG A 14 -11.06 12.54 -4.67
C ARG A 14 -12.52 12.97 -4.49
N LEU A 15 -13.26 13.11 -5.60
CA LEU A 15 -14.67 13.52 -5.55
C LEU A 15 -15.51 12.54 -4.70
N PHE A 16 -15.22 11.25 -4.82
CA PHE A 16 -15.87 10.22 -4.02
C PHE A 16 -15.65 10.38 -2.51
N ALA A 17 -14.42 10.68 -2.08
CA ALA A 17 -14.10 10.89 -0.67
C ALA A 17 -14.65 12.23 -0.15
N GLU A 18 -14.49 13.32 -0.92
CA GLU A 18 -14.99 14.66 -0.57
C GLU A 18 -16.52 14.64 -0.41
N SER A 19 -17.25 13.96 -1.30
CA SER A 19 -18.71 13.79 -1.17
C SER A 19 -19.11 13.14 0.16
N LEU A 20 -18.38 12.12 0.60
CA LEU A 20 -18.67 11.44 1.86
C LEU A 20 -18.32 12.31 3.06
N PHE A 21 -17.24 13.08 2.99
CA PHE A 21 -16.86 14.00 4.05
C PHE A 21 -17.89 15.12 4.21
N VAL A 22 -18.38 15.71 3.11
CA VAL A 22 -19.47 16.69 3.13
C VAL A 22 -20.74 16.10 3.75
N GLU A 23 -21.16 14.91 3.31
CA GLU A 23 -22.33 14.21 3.86
C GLU A 23 -22.23 14.02 5.38
N ARG A 24 -21.02 13.81 5.90
CA ARG A 24 -20.73 13.56 7.31
C ARG A 24 -20.31 14.80 8.09
N GLY A 25 -20.31 15.99 7.48
CA GLY A 25 -19.85 17.22 8.13
C GLY A 25 -18.39 17.15 8.60
N VAL A 26 -17.54 16.42 7.87
CA VAL A 26 -16.10 16.31 8.16
C VAL A 26 -15.36 17.30 7.29
N GLU A 27 -14.57 18.17 7.92
CA GLU A 27 -13.64 19.05 7.22
C GLU A 27 -12.30 18.34 6.95
N TRP A 28 -11.59 18.74 5.90
CA TRP A 28 -10.32 18.13 5.54
C TRP A 28 -9.29 19.14 5.08
N ILE A 29 -8.04 18.87 5.44
CA ILE A 29 -6.86 19.63 5.02
C ILE A 29 -5.98 18.67 4.22
N THR A 30 -5.54 19.08 3.03
CA THR A 30 -4.67 18.26 2.16
C THR A 30 -3.34 18.93 1.93
N GLY A 31 -2.32 18.15 1.58
CA GLY A 31 -0.98 18.70 1.35
C GLY A 31 -0.39 19.31 2.62
N ALA A 32 -0.65 18.70 3.77
CA ALA A 32 -0.14 19.14 5.07
C ALA A 32 0.80 18.10 5.68
N HIS A 33 1.81 18.58 6.40
CA HIS A 33 2.75 17.81 7.20
C HIS A 33 2.67 18.27 8.65
N VAL A 34 2.21 17.40 9.55
CA VAL A 34 2.19 17.69 10.98
C VAL A 34 3.62 17.65 11.51
N GLN A 35 4.15 18.81 11.90
CA GLN A 35 5.53 18.96 12.39
C GLN A 35 5.63 18.69 13.89
N LYS A 36 4.62 19.08 14.66
CA LYS A 36 4.61 19.00 16.12
C LYS A 36 3.20 18.78 16.65
N VAL A 37 3.09 17.99 17.70
CA VAL A 37 1.85 17.82 18.46
C VAL A 37 2.13 18.15 19.91
N GLU A 38 1.32 19.05 20.48
CA GLU A 38 1.31 19.43 21.89
C GLU A 38 -0.06 19.10 22.51
N ALA A 39 -0.20 19.35 23.82
CA ALA A 39 -1.47 19.18 24.51
C ALA A 39 -2.55 20.07 23.86
N GLY A 40 -3.53 19.43 23.22
CA GLY A 40 -4.68 20.09 22.60
C GLY A 40 -4.40 20.88 21.32
N LYS A 41 -3.21 20.75 20.71
CA LYS A 41 -2.83 21.51 19.51
C LYS A 41 -1.85 20.76 18.61
N ALA A 42 -2.10 20.77 17.30
CA ALA A 42 -1.19 20.28 16.27
C ALA A 42 -0.66 21.45 15.44
N PHE A 43 0.64 21.45 15.15
CA PHE A 43 1.29 22.42 14.27
C PHE A 43 1.63 21.72 12.96
N TYR A 44 1.19 22.28 11.85
CA TYR A 44 1.41 21.68 10.53
C TYR A 44 1.87 22.71 9.50
N GLU A 45 2.56 22.20 8.49
CA GLU A 45 3.05 22.95 7.35
C GLU A 45 2.33 22.49 6.08
N THR A 46 1.93 23.42 5.22
CA THR A 46 1.29 23.13 3.92
C THR A 46 2.30 23.17 2.76
N LEU A 47 1.86 22.77 1.57
CA LEU A 47 2.72 22.69 0.37
C LEU A 47 3.32 24.04 -0.07
N ASP A 48 2.64 25.14 0.21
CA ASP A 48 3.15 26.51 0.02
C ASP A 48 4.19 26.93 1.07
N GLY A 49 4.39 26.12 2.12
CA GLY A 49 5.30 26.37 3.23
C GLY A 49 4.67 27.20 4.35
N GLU A 50 3.38 27.50 4.30
CA GLU A 50 2.70 28.18 5.40
C GLU A 50 2.63 27.28 6.63
N SER A 51 2.67 27.91 7.81
CA SER A 51 2.62 27.22 9.10
C SER A 51 1.31 27.55 9.79
N HIS A 52 0.64 26.51 10.27
CA HIS A 52 -0.70 26.60 10.84
C HIS A 52 -0.80 25.80 12.12
N GLU A 53 -1.88 26.07 12.86
CA GLU A 53 -2.20 25.41 14.10
C GLU A 53 -3.64 24.90 14.05
N LEU A 54 -3.86 23.70 14.58
CA LEU A 54 -5.19 23.10 14.72
C LEU A 54 -5.39 22.68 16.17
N ALA A 55 -6.36 23.28 16.85
CA ALA A 55 -6.77 22.86 18.18
C ALA A 55 -7.56 21.54 18.11
N PHE A 56 -7.42 20.70 19.12
CA PHE A 56 -8.17 19.45 19.25
C PHE A 56 -8.41 19.07 20.71
N ASP A 57 -9.53 18.40 20.98
CA ASP A 57 -9.75 17.71 22.27
C ASP A 57 -9.21 16.27 22.22
N PHE A 58 -9.24 15.65 21.04
CA PHE A 58 -8.74 14.31 20.77
C PHE A 58 -8.16 14.22 19.37
N ALA A 59 -7.01 13.57 19.21
CA ALA A 59 -6.33 13.42 17.93
C ALA A 59 -5.91 11.96 17.68
N MET A 60 -6.03 11.54 16.41
CA MET A 60 -5.46 10.29 15.91
C MET A 60 -4.70 10.60 14.64
N LEU A 61 -3.39 10.34 14.65
CA LEU A 61 -2.50 10.52 13.50
C LEU A 61 -1.91 9.17 13.11
N LEU A 62 -1.83 8.94 11.80
CA LEU A 62 -1.12 7.79 11.25
C LEU A 62 0.37 8.15 11.10
N PRO A 63 1.29 7.44 11.78
CA PRO A 63 2.72 7.69 11.60
C PRO A 63 3.20 7.19 10.23
N PRO A 64 4.30 7.74 9.71
CA PRO A 64 4.96 7.16 8.54
C PRO A 64 5.50 5.76 8.87
N PHE A 65 5.53 4.88 7.87
CA PHE A 65 6.16 3.58 8.02
C PHE A 65 7.67 3.66 7.79
N THR A 66 8.44 3.05 8.69
CA THR A 66 9.85 2.72 8.49
C THR A 66 10.05 1.21 8.60
N GLY A 67 11.20 0.70 8.18
CA GLY A 67 11.63 -0.61 8.61
C GLY A 67 11.88 -0.66 10.11
N THR A 68 12.01 -1.87 10.64
CA THR A 68 12.15 -2.12 12.08
C THR A 68 13.52 -1.79 12.66
N GLY A 69 14.48 -1.32 11.83
CA GLY A 69 15.83 -0.98 12.27
C GLY A 69 16.73 -2.19 12.56
N MET A 70 16.45 -3.34 11.92
CA MET A 70 17.28 -4.54 12.07
C MET A 70 18.69 -4.31 11.53
N LYS A 71 19.70 -4.75 12.29
CA LYS A 71 21.06 -4.94 11.79
C LYS A 71 21.22 -6.31 11.18
N ALA A 72 22.10 -6.43 10.19
CA ALA A 72 22.45 -7.71 9.59
C ALA A 72 23.96 -7.87 9.56
N PHE A 73 24.42 -9.08 9.88
CA PHE A 73 25.84 -9.42 9.89
C PHE A 73 26.07 -10.64 9.00
N ASP A 74 27.18 -10.67 8.29
CA ASP A 74 27.60 -11.85 7.55
C ASP A 74 28.18 -12.93 8.47
N ARG A 75 28.61 -14.05 7.89
CA ARG A 75 29.19 -15.17 8.65
C ARG A 75 30.49 -14.79 9.39
N ALA A 76 31.22 -13.79 8.90
CA ALA A 76 32.44 -13.29 9.52
C ALA A 76 32.17 -12.21 10.59
N GLY A 77 30.90 -11.83 10.80
CA GLY A 77 30.49 -10.79 11.74
C GLY A 77 30.59 -9.37 11.17
N GLN A 78 30.78 -9.20 9.86
CA GLN A 78 30.81 -7.88 9.23
C GLN A 78 29.40 -7.33 9.06
N ASP A 79 29.21 -6.03 9.32
CA ASP A 79 27.92 -5.37 9.17
C ASP A 79 27.56 -5.21 7.69
N ILE A 80 26.49 -5.90 7.27
CA ILE A 80 25.93 -5.88 5.90
C ILE A 80 24.56 -5.19 5.87
N THR A 81 24.21 -4.42 6.90
CA THR A 81 22.90 -3.76 7.03
C THR A 81 22.60 -2.86 5.83
N ALA A 82 23.58 -2.05 5.41
CA ALA A 82 23.43 -1.14 4.27
C ALA A 82 23.29 -1.88 2.92
N GLU A 83 23.69 -3.14 2.86
CA GLU A 83 23.51 -3.97 1.67
C GLU A 83 22.10 -4.52 1.57
N LEU A 84 21.55 -4.99 2.69
CA LEU A 84 20.22 -5.60 2.77
C LEU A 84 19.08 -4.60 2.86
N PHE A 85 19.28 -3.47 3.53
CA PHE A 85 18.23 -2.49 3.80
C PHE A 85 18.51 -1.16 3.09
N MET A 86 17.43 -0.48 2.72
CA MET A 86 17.46 0.93 2.33
C MET A 86 17.62 1.80 3.59
N PRO A 87 18.03 3.08 3.47
CA PRO A 87 18.19 3.98 4.64
C PRO A 87 16.92 4.15 5.49
N ASN A 88 15.74 3.94 4.89
CA ASN A 88 14.46 3.94 5.61
C ASN A 88 14.14 2.61 6.34
N GLY A 89 15.08 1.67 6.34
CA GLY A 89 15.01 0.38 7.02
C GLY A 89 14.25 -0.73 6.26
N PHE A 90 13.64 -0.43 5.11
CA PHE A 90 12.97 -1.47 4.33
C PHE A 90 13.99 -2.34 3.57
N MET A 91 13.71 -3.63 3.41
CA MET A 91 14.62 -4.57 2.79
C MET A 91 14.60 -4.45 1.26
N LYS A 92 15.78 -4.41 0.64
CA LYS A 92 15.93 -4.39 -0.81
C LYS A 92 15.53 -5.74 -1.41
N VAL A 93 14.79 -5.69 -2.51
CA VAL A 93 14.33 -6.84 -3.29
C VAL A 93 14.67 -6.63 -4.77
N ASP A 94 14.14 -7.45 -5.67
CA ASP A 94 14.37 -7.44 -7.11
C ASP A 94 13.65 -6.29 -7.84
N ALA A 95 13.83 -5.06 -7.33
CA ALA A 95 13.28 -3.83 -7.88
C ALA A 95 14.39 -2.95 -8.50
N ASP A 96 14.01 -2.01 -9.36
CA ASP A 96 14.92 -0.98 -9.86
C ASP A 96 14.93 0.23 -8.92
N TYR A 97 16.03 0.39 -8.18
CA TYR A 97 16.24 1.47 -7.22
C TYR A 97 17.00 2.68 -7.80
N SER A 98 17.20 2.74 -9.13
CA SER A 98 17.83 3.90 -9.75
C SER A 98 17.00 5.18 -9.53
N LYS A 99 17.67 6.30 -9.28
CA LYS A 99 17.01 7.59 -9.09
C LYS A 99 16.50 8.08 -10.43
N LYS A 100 15.18 7.96 -10.62
CA LYS A 100 14.45 8.42 -11.81
C LYS A 100 13.46 9.51 -11.44
N ASP A 101 13.21 10.43 -12.36
CA ASP A 101 12.11 11.39 -12.22
C ASP A 101 10.76 10.70 -12.39
N TYR A 102 9.69 11.30 -11.85
CA TYR A 102 8.33 10.75 -11.91
C TYR A 102 7.90 10.35 -13.33
N ALA A 103 8.26 11.14 -14.34
CA ALA A 103 7.91 10.87 -15.75
C ALA A 103 8.61 9.63 -16.33
N GLN A 104 9.69 9.16 -15.70
CA GLN A 104 10.49 8.02 -16.13
C GLN A 104 10.17 6.73 -15.33
N TRP A 105 9.33 6.82 -14.30
CA TRP A 105 8.94 5.67 -13.50
C TRP A 105 8.12 4.69 -14.33
N LYS A 106 8.45 3.41 -14.19
CA LYS A 106 7.79 2.33 -14.94
C LYS A 106 7.18 1.31 -14.00
N ALA A 107 6.09 0.70 -14.46
CA ALA A 107 5.51 -0.49 -13.85
C ALA A 107 6.56 -1.61 -13.65
N ALA A 108 7.49 -1.74 -14.60
CA ALA A 108 8.57 -2.73 -14.56
C ALA A 108 9.62 -2.48 -13.47
N ASP A 109 9.68 -1.29 -12.87
CA ASP A 109 10.63 -0.96 -11.79
C ASP A 109 10.27 -1.70 -10.49
N TRP A 110 9.01 -2.14 -10.36
CA TRP A 110 8.50 -2.81 -9.16
C TRP A 110 8.88 -4.29 -9.10
N PRO A 111 9.15 -4.81 -7.89
CA PRO A 111 9.64 -6.18 -7.70
C PRO A 111 8.65 -7.23 -8.20
N LYS A 112 9.17 -8.38 -8.62
CA LYS A 112 8.38 -9.51 -9.14
C LYS A 112 8.43 -10.71 -8.21
N THR A 113 9.63 -11.06 -7.76
CA THR A 113 9.93 -12.27 -6.98
C THR A 113 10.14 -11.98 -5.50
N TYR A 114 10.35 -10.72 -5.14
CA TYR A 114 10.58 -10.25 -3.77
C TYR A 114 11.82 -10.85 -3.11
N ARG A 115 12.75 -11.35 -3.92
CA ARG A 115 14.03 -11.92 -3.52
C ARG A 115 15.07 -10.82 -3.44
N ASN A 116 15.98 -10.90 -2.48
CA ASN A 116 17.12 -9.99 -2.44
C ASN A 116 18.06 -10.26 -3.63
N PRO A 117 18.55 -9.23 -4.34
CA PRO A 117 19.38 -9.40 -5.53
C PRO A 117 20.77 -9.98 -5.23
N LYS A 118 21.32 -9.76 -4.03
CA LYS A 118 22.63 -10.29 -3.62
C LYS A 118 22.50 -11.65 -2.92
N TYR A 119 21.50 -11.80 -2.05
CA TYR A 119 21.34 -12.97 -1.20
C TYR A 119 20.16 -13.84 -1.65
N ALA A 120 20.50 -14.91 -2.35
CA ALA A 120 19.58 -15.87 -2.95
C ALA A 120 18.57 -16.53 -1.98
N ASN A 121 18.85 -16.59 -0.70
CA ASN A 121 18.00 -17.20 0.32
C ASN A 121 17.22 -16.17 1.16
N ILE A 122 17.28 -14.89 0.80
CA ILE A 122 16.63 -13.79 1.53
C ILE A 122 15.50 -13.19 0.69
N PHE A 123 14.35 -12.99 1.32
CA PHE A 123 13.13 -12.46 0.71
C PHE A 123 12.46 -11.46 1.65
N ALA A 124 11.69 -10.52 1.10
CA ALA A 124 10.91 -9.56 1.89
C ALA A 124 9.47 -9.45 1.37
N VAL A 125 8.48 -9.59 2.25
CA VAL A 125 7.06 -9.61 1.88
C VAL A 125 6.26 -8.55 2.62
N GLY A 126 5.10 -8.17 2.07
CA GLY A 126 4.20 -7.20 2.68
C GLY A 126 4.82 -5.81 2.84
N ILE A 127 4.70 -5.20 4.02
CA ILE A 127 5.25 -3.86 4.28
C ILE A 127 6.78 -3.84 4.28
N ALA A 128 7.44 -4.98 4.55
CA ALA A 128 8.88 -5.03 4.84
C ALA A 128 9.80 -4.77 3.63
N PHE A 129 9.34 -5.02 2.39
CA PHE A 129 10.14 -4.73 1.21
C PHE A 129 10.20 -3.23 0.93
N ALA A 130 11.29 -2.76 0.35
CA ALA A 130 11.48 -1.38 -0.04
C ALA A 130 10.81 -1.10 -1.40
N PRO A 131 9.79 -0.22 -1.46
CA PRO A 131 9.29 0.28 -2.74
C PRO A 131 10.40 1.02 -3.50
N PRO A 132 10.53 0.83 -4.82
CA PRO A 132 11.55 1.53 -5.61
C PRO A 132 11.31 3.04 -5.69
N HIS A 133 10.03 3.44 -5.72
CA HIS A 133 9.61 4.83 -5.79
C HIS A 133 8.16 4.98 -5.27
N ALA A 134 7.66 6.22 -5.18
CA ALA A 134 6.27 6.49 -4.83
C ALA A 134 5.31 6.07 -5.96
N ILE A 135 4.00 6.04 -5.70
CA ILE A 135 2.98 5.75 -6.73
C ILE A 135 2.43 7.05 -7.35
N THR A 136 2.28 8.09 -6.55
CA THR A 136 1.84 9.41 -7.00
C THR A 136 3.03 10.36 -7.12
N PRO A 137 2.90 11.46 -7.91
CA PRO A 137 3.94 12.47 -7.98
C PRO A 137 4.34 12.91 -6.57
N PRO A 138 5.63 12.80 -6.20
CA PRO A 138 6.13 13.33 -4.95
C PRO A 138 5.87 14.83 -4.88
N ARG A 139 5.48 15.30 -3.71
CA ARG A 139 5.34 16.72 -3.42
C ARG A 139 6.23 17.07 -2.25
N VAL A 140 6.80 18.27 -2.35
CA VAL A 140 7.69 18.88 -1.37
C VAL A 140 7.21 20.30 -1.19
N SER A 141 7.18 20.80 0.04
CA SER A 141 6.84 22.19 0.29
C SER A 141 7.92 23.15 -0.21
N THR A 142 7.62 24.44 -0.27
CA THR A 142 8.62 25.49 -0.57
C THR A 142 9.79 25.51 0.42
N LYS A 143 9.61 25.00 1.64
CA LYS A 143 10.66 24.85 2.67
C LYS A 143 11.45 23.54 2.56
N GLY A 144 11.13 22.66 1.61
CA GLY A 144 11.82 21.38 1.44
C GLY A 144 11.22 20.21 2.22
N THR A 145 10.08 20.37 2.88
CA THR A 145 9.42 19.31 3.66
C THR A 145 8.73 18.31 2.72
N PRO A 146 9.03 17.01 2.77
CA PRO A 146 8.35 16.02 1.92
C PRO A 146 6.91 15.79 2.39
N ILE A 147 5.94 16.05 1.51
CA ILE A 147 4.50 15.89 1.75
C ILE A 147 3.92 14.91 0.72
N SER A 148 4.28 13.64 0.86
CA SER A 148 3.92 12.60 -0.10
C SER A 148 3.38 11.35 0.60
N PRO A 149 2.30 10.73 0.09
CA PRO A 149 1.80 9.49 0.64
C PRO A 149 2.74 8.32 0.32
N ALA A 150 2.90 7.41 1.27
CA ALA A 150 3.63 6.16 1.04
C ALA A 150 2.81 5.19 0.18
N PRO A 151 3.45 4.37 -0.69
CA PRO A 151 2.75 3.30 -1.40
C PRO A 151 2.10 2.29 -0.42
N PRO A 152 0.80 1.99 -0.55
CA PRO A 152 0.14 1.05 0.35
C PRO A 152 0.44 -0.40 -0.03
N ARG A 153 0.83 -1.22 0.96
CA ARG A 153 1.01 -2.67 0.82
C ARG A 153 -0.10 -3.37 1.61
N THR A 154 -1.32 -3.36 1.07
CA THR A 154 -2.53 -3.81 1.76
C THR A 154 -2.59 -5.33 1.95
N GLY A 155 -3.66 -5.83 2.59
CA GLY A 155 -3.81 -7.25 2.95
C GLY A 155 -3.74 -8.21 1.75
N MET A 156 -4.55 -7.96 0.70
CA MET A 156 -4.60 -8.80 -0.50
C MET A 156 -3.23 -8.93 -1.21
N PRO A 157 -2.54 -7.84 -1.61
CA PRO A 157 -1.21 -7.97 -2.20
C PRO A 157 -0.22 -8.61 -1.24
N SER A 158 -0.25 -8.29 0.06
CA SER A 158 0.66 -8.92 1.03
C SER A 158 0.47 -10.43 1.12
N ALA A 159 -0.77 -10.91 1.09
CA ALA A 159 -1.09 -12.32 1.14
C ALA A 159 -0.68 -13.06 -0.15
N ILE A 160 -0.94 -12.47 -1.31
CA ILE A 160 -0.52 -13.03 -2.60
C ILE A 160 1.01 -13.08 -2.70
N ILE A 161 1.70 -11.98 -2.35
CA ILE A 161 3.17 -11.90 -2.32
C ILE A 161 3.73 -12.97 -1.36
N GLY A 162 3.18 -13.08 -0.16
CA GLY A 162 3.58 -14.08 0.82
C GLY A 162 3.45 -15.51 0.30
N ARG A 163 2.31 -15.83 -0.35
CA ARG A 163 2.08 -17.14 -0.98
C ARG A 163 3.08 -17.42 -2.11
N VAL A 164 3.34 -16.44 -2.98
CA VAL A 164 4.29 -16.58 -4.10
C VAL A 164 5.71 -16.82 -3.59
N VAL A 165 6.16 -16.04 -2.60
CA VAL A 165 7.48 -16.21 -1.99
C VAL A 165 7.61 -17.55 -1.29
N ALA A 166 6.61 -17.98 -0.52
CA ALA A 166 6.62 -19.30 0.14
C ALA A 166 6.76 -20.44 -0.88
N ASN A 167 6.05 -20.36 -2.01
CA ASN A 167 6.16 -21.34 -3.08
C ASN A 167 7.54 -21.33 -3.76
N ASN A 168 8.14 -20.14 -3.96
CA ASN A 168 9.50 -20.04 -4.50
C ASN A 168 10.53 -20.64 -3.53
N ILE A 169 10.39 -20.39 -2.22
CA ILE A 169 11.25 -21.00 -1.19
C ILE A 169 11.10 -22.52 -1.20
N ALA A 170 9.87 -23.04 -1.28
CA ALA A 170 9.63 -24.48 -1.36
C ALA A 170 10.30 -25.10 -2.61
N ASP A 171 10.22 -24.45 -3.77
CA ASP A 171 10.90 -24.91 -4.98
C ASP A 171 12.43 -24.91 -4.83
N LEU A 172 13.01 -23.90 -4.15
CA LEU A 172 14.45 -23.87 -3.85
C LEU A 172 14.88 -25.02 -2.94
N VAL A 173 14.13 -25.28 -1.86
CA VAL A 173 14.43 -26.35 -0.89
C VAL A 173 14.32 -27.73 -1.54
N LEU A 174 13.35 -27.91 -2.45
CA LEU A 174 13.11 -29.16 -3.16
C LEU A 174 13.99 -29.34 -4.41
N GLY A 175 14.92 -28.43 -4.68
CA GLY A 175 15.81 -28.49 -5.84
C GLY A 175 15.12 -28.28 -7.19
N ARG A 176 13.92 -27.69 -7.22
CA ARG A 176 13.10 -27.45 -8.42
C ARG A 176 13.48 -26.15 -9.13
N THR A 177 14.77 -25.86 -9.23
CA THR A 177 15.31 -24.57 -9.73
C THR A 177 15.21 -24.39 -11.24
N GLN A 178 14.76 -25.41 -11.98
CA GLN A 178 14.56 -25.36 -13.43
C GLN A 178 13.29 -24.57 -13.81
N HIS A 179 12.37 -24.35 -12.88
CA HIS A 179 11.17 -23.56 -13.13
C HIS A 179 11.45 -22.06 -13.03
N GLN A 180 10.80 -21.28 -13.89
CA GLN A 180 10.75 -19.83 -13.74
C GLN A 180 10.17 -19.46 -12.36
N PRO A 181 10.81 -18.54 -11.60
CA PRO A 181 10.27 -18.09 -10.33
C PRO A 181 8.84 -17.57 -10.50
N LYS A 182 7.98 -17.92 -9.55
CA LYS A 182 6.62 -17.37 -9.49
C LYS A 182 6.72 -15.88 -9.18
N THR A 183 5.85 -15.07 -9.79
CA THR A 183 5.89 -13.60 -9.68
C THR A 183 4.58 -13.03 -9.17
N ALA A 184 4.65 -11.89 -8.47
CA ALA A 184 3.50 -11.22 -7.85
C ALA A 184 3.66 -9.69 -7.82
N SER A 185 4.08 -9.07 -8.93
CA SER A 185 4.35 -7.62 -8.94
C SER A 185 3.09 -6.81 -8.66
N MET A 186 3.22 -5.75 -7.87
CA MET A 186 2.13 -4.79 -7.63
C MET A 186 1.69 -4.04 -8.90
N ALA A 187 2.47 -4.08 -9.98
CA ALA A 187 2.07 -3.62 -11.31
C ALA A 187 1.19 -4.62 -12.08
N SER A 188 1.06 -5.85 -11.58
CA SER A 188 0.20 -6.91 -12.13
C SER A 188 -0.83 -7.45 -11.14
N LEU A 189 -0.83 -6.95 -9.90
CA LEU A 189 -1.79 -7.31 -8.87
C LEU A 189 -2.87 -6.24 -8.75
N GLY A 190 -4.09 -6.68 -8.42
CA GLY A 190 -5.15 -5.80 -7.95
C GLY A 190 -5.13 -5.68 -6.44
N ALA A 191 -5.83 -4.67 -5.93
CA ALA A 191 -6.13 -4.57 -4.51
C ALA A 191 -7.62 -4.27 -4.30
N ALA A 192 -8.19 -4.89 -3.29
CA ALA A 192 -9.49 -4.54 -2.73
C ALA A 192 -9.29 -3.90 -1.35
N CYS A 193 -10.01 -2.80 -1.10
CA CYS A 193 -10.07 -2.16 0.20
C CYS A 193 -11.52 -1.92 0.59
N VAL A 194 -11.85 -2.20 1.84
CA VAL A 194 -13.18 -1.95 2.41
C VAL A 194 -12.98 -1.17 3.71
N ALA A 195 -13.36 0.10 3.67
CA ALA A 195 -13.29 1.04 4.77
C ALA A 195 -14.69 1.22 5.38
N SER A 196 -14.87 0.87 6.64
CA SER A 196 -16.17 1.05 7.30
C SER A 196 -16.45 2.54 7.50
N THR A 197 -17.66 2.96 7.17
CA THR A 197 -18.14 4.34 7.26
C THR A 197 -19.36 4.45 8.20
N GLY A 198 -19.76 3.34 8.82
CA GLY A 198 -20.81 3.28 9.83
C GLY A 198 -20.85 1.91 10.50
N ALA A 199 -20.89 1.90 11.83
CA ALA A 199 -20.95 0.69 12.66
C ALA A 199 -22.37 0.52 13.23
N ASN A 200 -23.29 0.06 12.39
CA ASN A 200 -24.62 -0.34 12.81
C ASN A 200 -24.94 -1.71 12.21
N TRP A 201 -25.67 -2.55 12.95
CA TRP A 201 -26.02 -3.90 12.48
C TRP A 201 -26.97 -3.89 11.26
N TRP A 202 -27.89 -2.91 11.20
CA TRP A 202 -28.93 -2.81 10.17
C TRP A 202 -28.63 -1.74 9.13
N SER A 203 -27.99 -0.65 9.54
CA SER A 203 -27.67 0.51 8.68
C SER A 203 -26.16 0.75 8.52
N GLY A 204 -25.33 -0.26 8.82
CA GLY A 204 -23.89 -0.18 8.64
C GLY A 204 -23.54 0.10 7.19
N THR A 205 -22.55 0.97 6.97
CA THR A 205 -22.06 1.33 5.65
C THR A 205 -20.55 1.15 5.56
N ALA A 206 -20.06 0.88 4.35
CA ALA A 206 -18.65 0.89 4.04
C ALA A 206 -18.40 1.43 2.64
N ALA A 207 -17.29 2.12 2.49
CA ALA A 207 -16.70 2.45 1.20
C ALA A 207 -15.85 1.25 0.73
N SER A 208 -16.29 0.61 -0.33
CA SER A 208 -15.60 -0.51 -0.99
C SER A 208 -14.94 0.01 -2.26
N MET A 209 -13.68 -0.34 -2.46
CA MET A 209 -12.94 0.04 -3.66
C MET A 209 -12.03 -1.09 -4.11
N THR A 210 -11.96 -1.29 -5.42
CA THR A 210 -10.94 -2.12 -6.04
C THR A 210 -10.13 -1.29 -7.02
N MET A 211 -8.89 -1.70 -7.25
CA MET A 211 -8.04 -1.12 -8.27
C MET A 211 -7.21 -2.20 -8.92
N TYR A 212 -6.99 -2.05 -10.23
CA TYR A 212 -6.08 -2.90 -10.98
C TYR A 212 -5.42 -2.11 -12.11
N PRO A 213 -4.09 -2.16 -12.22
CA PRO A 213 -3.12 -2.61 -11.21
C PRO A 213 -3.02 -1.66 -10.00
N ILE A 214 -2.36 -2.10 -8.93
CA ILE A 214 -2.08 -1.26 -7.76
C ILE A 214 -1.13 -0.12 -8.14
N VAL A 215 -0.01 -0.47 -8.77
CA VAL A 215 0.95 0.48 -9.36
C VAL A 215 0.46 0.82 -10.76
N PRO A 216 0.24 2.11 -11.09
CA PRO A 216 -0.22 2.53 -12.41
C PRO A 216 0.73 2.05 -13.51
N ASP A 217 0.15 1.56 -14.60
CA ASP A 217 0.86 1.16 -15.81
C ASP A 217 0.27 1.96 -16.98
N PHE A 218 0.91 3.07 -17.32
CA PHE A 218 0.49 3.95 -18.43
C PHE A 218 0.91 3.40 -19.81
N GLU A 219 1.84 2.43 -19.87
CA GLU A 219 2.15 1.75 -21.13
C GLU A 219 0.99 0.81 -21.51
N ARG A 220 0.40 0.11 -20.52
CA ARG A 220 -0.74 -0.79 -20.72
C ARG A 220 -2.11 -0.08 -20.67
N PHE A 221 -2.26 0.93 -19.83
CA PHE A 221 -3.51 1.66 -19.61
C PHE A 221 -3.28 3.18 -19.76
N PRO A 222 -3.20 3.72 -21.00
CA PRO A 222 -2.70 5.08 -21.25
C PRO A 222 -3.49 6.21 -20.57
N GLU A 223 -4.80 6.04 -20.39
CA GLU A 223 -5.66 7.14 -19.92
C GLU A 223 -5.56 7.37 -18.41
N TYR A 224 -5.58 6.31 -17.60
CA TYR A 224 -5.64 6.40 -16.13
C TYR A 224 -4.57 5.57 -15.40
N GLY A 225 -3.71 4.87 -16.15
CA GLY A 225 -2.74 3.91 -15.62
C GLY A 225 -3.40 2.67 -14.98
N ARG A 226 -4.73 2.53 -15.08
CA ARG A 226 -5.53 1.46 -14.49
C ARG A 226 -6.65 1.02 -15.40
N ASP A 227 -7.04 -0.24 -15.27
CA ASP A 227 -8.19 -0.81 -15.96
C ASP A 227 -9.48 -0.40 -15.25
N LEU A 228 -10.32 0.40 -15.93
CA LEU A 228 -11.62 0.82 -15.42
C LEU A 228 -12.63 -0.32 -15.28
N LYS A 229 -12.41 -1.48 -15.91
CA LYS A 229 -13.26 -2.67 -15.75
C LYS A 229 -13.09 -3.31 -14.37
N PHE A 230 -11.87 -3.27 -13.84
CA PHE A 230 -11.51 -3.89 -12.54
C PHE A 230 -11.27 -2.86 -11.44
N THR A 231 -11.35 -1.57 -11.76
CA THR A 231 -11.26 -0.46 -10.82
C THR A 231 -12.64 0.12 -10.60
N PHE A 232 -13.27 -0.22 -9.46
CA PHE A 232 -14.60 0.26 -9.09
C PHE A 232 -14.61 0.80 -7.65
N GLY A 233 -15.61 1.64 -7.36
CA GLY A 233 -15.83 2.19 -6.02
C GLY A 233 -17.32 2.31 -5.73
N ASP A 234 -17.73 1.86 -4.55
CA ASP A 234 -19.13 1.90 -4.10
C ASP A 234 -19.23 2.19 -2.60
N ILE A 235 -20.36 2.75 -2.17
CA ILE A 235 -20.68 2.99 -0.75
C ILE A 235 -22.03 2.36 -0.46
N GLY A 236 -22.07 1.46 0.52
CA GLY A 236 -23.33 0.86 0.92
C GLY A 236 -23.18 -0.20 2.00
N SER A 237 -24.29 -0.85 2.32
CA SER A 237 -24.36 -1.91 3.32
C SER A 237 -23.68 -3.21 2.87
N ALA A 238 -23.62 -3.47 1.56
CA ALA A 238 -22.91 -4.63 1.01
C ALA A 238 -21.44 -4.66 1.46
N GLY A 239 -20.73 -3.52 1.39
CA GLY A 239 -19.37 -3.40 1.88
C GLY A 239 -19.23 -3.67 3.38
N HIS A 240 -20.19 -3.23 4.19
CA HIS A 240 -20.19 -3.47 5.64
C HIS A 240 -20.22 -4.98 5.94
N TRP A 241 -21.13 -5.72 5.30
CA TRP A 241 -21.22 -7.17 5.48
C TRP A 241 -20.00 -7.91 4.92
N ILE A 242 -19.51 -7.51 3.75
CA ILE A 242 -18.27 -8.07 3.17
C ILE A 242 -17.10 -7.90 4.14
N LYS A 243 -16.94 -6.72 4.76
CA LYS A 243 -15.88 -6.47 5.75
C LYS A 243 -15.97 -7.44 6.94
N LYS A 244 -17.19 -7.67 7.45
CA LYS A 244 -17.44 -8.59 8.57
C LYS A 244 -17.14 -10.04 8.20
N ILE A 245 -17.57 -10.48 7.01
CA ILE A 245 -17.26 -11.81 6.48
C ILE A 245 -15.74 -11.99 6.34
N LEU A 246 -15.05 -11.04 5.72
CA LEU A 246 -13.59 -11.06 5.56
C LEU A 246 -12.87 -11.11 6.91
N HIS A 247 -13.36 -10.41 7.93
CA HIS A 247 -12.79 -10.45 9.28
C HIS A 247 -12.81 -11.87 9.86
N TYR A 248 -13.97 -12.53 9.85
CA TYR A 248 -14.08 -13.89 10.40
C TYR A 248 -13.35 -14.92 9.54
N MET A 249 -13.43 -14.81 8.21
CA MET A 249 -12.71 -15.70 7.29
C MET A 249 -11.19 -15.58 7.45
N PHE A 250 -10.68 -14.36 7.63
CA PHE A 250 -9.26 -14.14 7.89
C PHE A 250 -8.83 -14.78 9.21
N ILE A 251 -9.58 -14.60 10.30
CA ILE A 251 -9.26 -15.23 11.60
C ILE A 251 -9.33 -16.76 11.50
N TYR A 252 -10.35 -17.30 10.82
CA TYR A 252 -10.48 -18.74 10.57
C TYR A 252 -9.25 -19.29 9.86
N LYS A 253 -8.82 -18.58 8.81
CA LYS A 253 -7.64 -18.91 8.02
C LYS A 253 -6.34 -18.80 8.83
N ALA A 254 -6.19 -17.74 9.61
CA ALA A 254 -5.02 -17.52 10.46
C ALA A 254 -4.86 -18.59 11.54
N LYS A 255 -5.97 -19.19 12.00
CA LYS A 255 -5.99 -20.33 12.93
C LYS A 255 -5.75 -21.68 12.25
N ALA A 256 -5.55 -21.73 10.93
CA ALA A 256 -5.36 -22.94 10.14
C ALA A 256 -6.45 -24.03 10.38
N LEU A 257 -7.70 -23.59 10.60
CA LEU A 257 -8.83 -24.50 10.82
C LEU A 257 -9.15 -25.33 9.55
N PRO A 258 -9.88 -26.46 9.66
CA PRO A 258 -10.13 -27.35 8.53
C PRO A 258 -10.60 -26.62 7.25
N MET A 259 -10.06 -27.00 6.09
CA MET A 259 -10.39 -26.40 4.79
C MET A 259 -10.02 -24.91 4.65
N TRP A 260 -9.17 -24.34 5.51
CA TRP A 260 -8.74 -22.94 5.42
C TRP A 260 -8.16 -22.55 4.06
N TRP A 261 -7.53 -23.50 3.35
CA TRP A 261 -6.88 -23.26 2.06
C TRP A 261 -7.86 -22.99 0.91
N ILE A 262 -9.16 -23.28 1.10
CA ILE A 262 -10.22 -22.92 0.14
C ILE A 262 -10.53 -21.42 0.22
N ILE A 263 -10.28 -20.78 1.36
CA ILE A 263 -10.51 -19.34 1.54
C ILE A 263 -9.51 -18.58 0.65
N PRO A 264 -9.98 -17.81 -0.35
CA PRO A 264 -9.10 -17.07 -1.25
C PRO A 264 -8.30 -15.99 -0.50
N GLU A 265 -7.28 -15.46 -1.18
CA GLU A 265 -6.61 -14.22 -0.74
C GLU A 265 -7.39 -12.98 -1.18
#